data_AF-A0AAW0TLK4-F1
#
_entry.id   AF-A0AAW0TLK4-F1
#
_cell.length_a   1.000
_cell.length_b   1.000
_cell.length_c   1.000
_cell.angle_alpha   90.00
_cell.angle_beta   90.00
_cell.angle_gamma   90.00
#
_symmetry.space_group_name_H-M   'P 1'
#
loop_
_entity.id
_entity.type
_entity.pdbx_description
1 polymer ?
#
loop_
_entity_poly.entity_id
_entity_poly.type
_entity_poly.pdbx_seq_one_letter_code
_entity_poly.pdbx_strand_id
1 'polypeptide(L)' 'MRCLSLRVRKVIVPPHEIKGKKVELECQYDLEGDQLYSVKWYKGIKEFFRYVPADNPPIQVFHLPGVSVDVSVPYVICYD' A
#
# COMPACT_ATOMS: atom_id res chain seq x y z
N MET A 1 -6.81 -31.25 -2.96
CA MET A 1 -7.27 -29.87 -3.26
C MET A 1 -6.28 -28.91 -2.62
N ARG A 2 -5.70 -27.98 -3.38
CA ARG A 2 -4.97 -26.83 -2.80
C ARG A 2 -5.98 -25.70 -2.63
N CYS A 3 -6.11 -25.14 -1.44
CA CYS A 3 -6.85 -23.90 -1.23
C CYS A 3 -5.90 -22.77 -1.61
N LEU A 4 -6.30 -21.89 -2.53
CA LEU A 4 -5.52 -20.70 -2.85
C LEU A 4 -5.82 -19.64 -1.79
N SER A 5 -4.80 -18.95 -1.31
CA SER A 5 -4.97 -17.94 -0.26
C SER A 5 -3.96 -16.80 -0.42
N LEU A 6 -4.38 -15.60 -0.01
CA LEU A 6 -3.46 -14.49 0.17
C LEU A 6 -2.55 -14.75 1.37
N ARG A 7 -1.25 -14.83 1.11
CA ARG A 7 -0.22 -14.91 2.14
C ARG A 7 0.66 -13.67 2.13
N VAL A 8 0.57 -12.86 3.18
CA VAL A 8 1.51 -11.75 3.39
C VAL A 8 2.86 -12.33 3.82
N ARG A 9 3.91 -12.05 3.03
CA ARG A 9 5.28 -12.52 3.25
C ARG A 9 6.08 -11.54 4.11
N LYS A 10 5.97 -10.24 3.80
CA LYS A 10 6.74 -9.19 4.46
C LYS A 10 5.99 -7.86 4.38
N VAL A 11 6.02 -7.09 5.47
CA VAL A 11 5.59 -5.70 5.49
C VAL A 11 6.73 -4.87 6.06
N ILE A 12 7.19 -3.85 5.34
CA ILE A 12 8.23 -2.94 5.79
C ILE A 12 7.64 -1.54 5.92
N VAL A 13 7.73 -1.01 7.13
CA VAL A 13 7.38 0.36 7.47
C VAL A 13 8.52 0.93 8.29
N PRO A 14 9.21 1.98 7.83
CA PRO A 14 10.23 2.67 8.62
C PRO A 14 9.64 3.16 9.95
N PRO A 15 10.30 2.93 11.10
CA PRO A 15 9.74 3.28 12.41
C PRO A 15 9.67 4.80 12.64
N HIS A 16 10.62 5.54 12.09
CA HIS A 16 10.68 7.00 12.11
C HIS A 16 11.56 7.47 10.96
N GLU A 17 11.25 8.65 10.43
CA GLU A 17 12.00 9.28 9.35
C GLU A 17 12.05 10.81 9.52
N ILE A 18 13.00 11.45 8.85
CA ILE A 18 13.15 12.91 8.90
C ILE A 18 12.00 13.55 8.11
N LYS A 19 11.35 14.57 8.69
CA LYS A 19 10.28 15.32 8.03
C LYS A 19 10.70 15.82 6.64
N GLY A 20 9.83 15.63 5.66
CA GLY A 20 10.09 15.97 4.25
C GLY A 20 10.97 14.99 3.48
N LYS A 21 11.50 13.93 4.13
CA LYS A 21 12.10 12.81 3.40
C LYS A 21 11.02 11.85 2.89
N LYS A 22 11.32 11.23 1.75
CA LYS A 22 10.53 10.15 1.17
C LYS A 22 10.69 8.90 2.02
N VAL A 23 9.60 8.21 2.29
CA VAL A 23 9.61 6.90 2.95
C VAL A 23 8.96 5.88 2.03
N GLU A 24 9.49 4.67 1.98
CA GLU A 24 8.93 3.60 1.15
C GLU A 24 8.18 2.61 2.04
N LEU A 25 6.92 2.34 1.68
CA LEU A 25 6.11 1.30 2.32
C LEU A 25 6.05 0.08 1.42
N GLU A 26 6.55 -1.05 1.91
CA GLU A 26 6.64 -2.29 1.14
C GLU A 26 5.71 -3.36 1.71
N CYS A 27 4.95 -4.01 0.84
CA CYS A 27 4.17 -5.21 1.18
C CYS A 27 4.42 -6.29 0.13
N GLN A 28 5.14 -7.34 0.54
CA GLN A 28 5.32 -8.55 -0.26
C GLN A 28 4.24 -9.55 0.11
N TYR A 29 3.52 -10.04 -0.90
CA TYR A 29 2.47 -11.04 -0.73
C TYR A 29 2.55 -12.10 -1.83
N ASP A 30 1.99 -13.26 -1.54
CA ASP A 30 1.85 -14.40 -2.44
C ASP A 30 0.36 -14.72 -2.57
N LEU A 31 -0.15 -14.78 -3.80
CA LEU A 31 -1.55 -15.04 -4.10
C LEU A 31 -1.83 -16.52 -4.31
N GLU A 32 -0.78 -17.37 -4.36
CA GLU A 32 -0.89 -18.80 -4.62
C GLU A 32 -1.69 -19.16 -5.89
N GLY A 33 -1.82 -18.21 -6.84
CA GLY A 33 -2.57 -18.36 -8.09
C GLY A 33 -3.97 -17.71 -8.10
N ASP A 34 -4.38 -17.06 -7.01
CA ASP A 34 -5.62 -16.29 -6.94
C ASP A 34 -5.42 -14.82 -7.40
N GLN A 35 -6.50 -14.04 -7.43
CA GLN A 35 -6.48 -12.62 -7.76
C GLN A 35 -6.43 -11.76 -6.49
N LEU A 36 -5.60 -10.72 -6.52
CA LEU A 36 -5.58 -9.73 -5.45
C LEU A 36 -6.88 -8.92 -5.46
N TYR A 37 -7.59 -8.91 -4.33
CA TYR A 37 -8.74 -8.05 -4.12
C TYR A 37 -8.34 -6.58 -3.94
N SER A 38 -7.48 -6.28 -2.95
CA SER A 38 -7.01 -4.92 -2.70
C SER A 38 -5.76 -4.87 -1.82
N VAL A 39 -4.92 -3.84 -2.00
CA VAL A 39 -3.92 -3.38 -1.03
C VAL A 39 -4.34 -2.01 -0.52
N LYS A 40 -4.31 -1.78 0.79
CA LYS A 40 -4.68 -0.50 1.42
C LYS A 40 -3.67 -0.11 2.47
N TRP A 41 -3.35 1.18 2.55
CA TRP A 41 -2.53 1.74 3.63
C TRP A 41 -3.33 2.72 4.48
N TYR A 42 -3.12 2.61 5.79
CA TYR A 42 -3.78 3.42 6.81
C TYR A 42 -2.74 4.08 7.71
N LYS A 43 -2.98 5.35 8.09
CA LYS A 43 -2.28 6.02 9.20
C LYS A 43 -3.30 6.16 10.33
N GLY A 44 -3.13 5.36 11.38
CA GLY A 44 -4.19 5.16 12.37
C GLY A 44 -5.43 4.55 11.70
N ILE A 45 -6.55 5.26 11.74
CA ILE A 45 -7.83 4.81 11.16
C ILE A 45 -8.13 5.38 9.76
N LYS A 46 -7.26 6.26 9.25
CA LYS A 46 -7.51 6.97 7.99
C LYS A 46 -6.80 6.27 6.84
N GLU A 47 -7.58 5.78 5.88
CA GLU A 47 -7.08 5.29 4.59
C GLU A 47 -6.47 6.46 3.85
N PHE A 48 -5.28 6.27 3.28
CA PHE A 48 -4.62 7.30 2.45
C PHE A 48 -4.18 6.78 1.08
N PHE A 49 -4.11 5.46 0.91
CA PHE A 49 -3.83 4.80 -0.36
C PHE A 49 -4.62 3.50 -0.50
N ARG A 50 -5.10 3.23 -1.71
CA ARG A 50 -5.71 1.97 -2.11
C ARG A 50 -5.31 1.58 -3.52
N TYR A 51 -4.96 0.31 -3.69
CA TYR A 51 -4.78 -0.35 -4.97
C TYR A 51 -5.78 -1.50 -5.10
N VAL A 52 -6.62 -1.46 -6.13
CA VAL A 52 -7.63 -2.49 -6.46
C VAL A 52 -7.43 -2.82 -7.94
N PRO A 53 -6.85 -3.99 -8.29
CA PRO A 53 -6.58 -4.34 -9.69
C PRO A 53 -7.81 -4.34 -10.60
N ALA A 54 -9.00 -4.59 -10.04
CA ALA A 54 -10.26 -4.63 -10.76
C ALA A 54 -10.89 -3.25 -11.00
N ASP A 55 -10.40 -2.19 -10.35
CA ASP A 55 -10.94 -0.83 -10.49
C ASP A 55 -10.33 -0.09 -11.68
N ASN A 56 -11.04 0.94 -12.16
CA ASN A 56 -10.53 1.89 -13.14
C ASN A 56 -10.78 3.34 -12.67
N PRO A 57 -9.75 4.09 -12.25
CA PRO A 57 -8.34 3.69 -12.18
C PRO A 57 -8.05 2.72 -11.01
N PRO A 58 -7.01 1.86 -11.11
CA PRO A 58 -6.72 0.86 -10.09
C PRO A 58 -6.10 1.46 -8.81
N ILE A 59 -5.61 2.70 -8.86
CA ILE A 59 -5.02 3.41 -7.72
C ILE A 59 -5.95 4.55 -7.30
N GLN A 60 -6.20 4.64 -6.01
CA GLN A 60 -6.96 5.72 -5.37
C GLN A 60 -6.14 6.27 -4.19
N VAL A 61 -6.00 7.59 -4.14
CA VAL A 61 -5.30 8.31 -3.06
C VAL A 61 -6.33 9.13 -2.30
N PHE A 62 -6.33 9.00 -0.98
CA PHE A 62 -7.23 9.74 -0.11
C PHE A 62 -6.45 10.82 0.63
N HIS A 63 -7.01 12.03 0.65
CA HIS A 63 -6.35 13.15 1.31
C HIS A 63 -6.24 12.90 2.81
N LEU A 64 -5.02 13.01 3.32
CA LEU A 64 -4.70 12.93 4.73
C LEU A 64 -3.66 14.01 5.03
N PRO A 65 -3.94 14.96 5.94
CA PRO A 65 -2.98 16.01 6.29
C PRO A 65 -1.64 15.41 6.75
N GLY A 66 -0.57 15.94 6.17
CA GLY A 66 0.79 15.43 6.35
C GLY A 66 0.99 14.00 5.87
N VAL A 67 0.30 13.63 4.78
CA VAL A 67 0.60 12.46 3.95
C VAL A 67 0.45 12.88 2.49
N SER A 68 1.53 12.86 1.74
CA SER A 68 1.49 12.92 0.27
C SER A 68 1.90 11.57 -0.31
N VAL A 69 1.21 11.09 -1.33
CA VAL A 69 1.47 9.79 -1.97
C VAL A 69 2.05 9.97 -3.37
N ASP A 70 3.22 9.39 -3.64
CA ASP A 70 3.78 9.31 -5.00
C ASP A 70 3.28 8.05 -5.70
N VAL A 71 2.48 8.21 -6.75
CA VAL A 71 1.90 7.11 -7.56
C VAL A 71 2.70 6.80 -8.82
N SER A 72 3.81 7.50 -9.04
CA SER A 72 4.69 7.27 -10.21
C SER A 72 5.53 5.99 -10.08
N VAL A 73 5.57 5.41 -8.88
CA VAL A 73 6.27 4.17 -8.55
C VAL A 73 5.29 3.12 -8.02
N PRO A 74 5.55 1.81 -8.19
CA PRO A 74 4.67 0.74 -7.70
C PRO A 74 4.68 0.58 -6.16
N TYR A 75 5.27 1.52 -5.42
CA TYR A 75 5.38 1.56 -3.97
C TYR A 75 4.77 2.86 -3.44
N VAL A 76 4.21 2.85 -2.25
CA VAL A 76 3.57 4.04 -1.68
C VAL A 76 4.65 4.89 -1.00
N ILE A 77 4.99 6.03 -1.61
CA ILE A 77 5.88 7.01 -0.97
C ILE A 77 5.05 7.96 -0.13
N CYS A 78 5.27 8.00 1.18
CA CYS A 78 4.61 8.98 2.05
C CYS A 78 5.52 10.20 2.31
N TYR A 79 4.95 11.41 2.31
CA TYR A 79 5.58 12.62 2.86
C TYR A 79 4.73 13.18 4.02
N ASP A 80 5.36 13.65 5.10
CA ASP A 80 4.69 14.41 6.17
C ASP A 80 4.39 15.87 5.81
#